data_AF-A0A964P9W5-F1
#
_entry.id   AF-A0A964P9W5-F1
#
_cell.length_a   1.000
_cell.length_b   1.000
_cell.length_c   1.000
_cell.angle_alpha   90.00
_cell.angle_beta   90.00
_cell.angle_gamma   90.00
#
_symmetry.space_group_name_H-M   'P 1'
#
loop_
_entity.id
_entity.type
_entity.pdbx_description
1 polymer ?
#
loop_
_entity_poly.entity_id
_entity_poly.type
_entity_poly.pdbx_seq_one_letter_code
_entity_poly.pdbx_strand_id
1 'polypeptide(L)'
;GKGKTWGAPQAKQFIQIDISPTEMDSNQPIAAPLVGDIGSCVAALLRGMGSNWPQPSAQWIHAVAERRDKNQAKMAETLAKNPSPMNFHSALGAIREVIKANPSAILVNEGANTLDFTRSIVDMYEPRKRLDVGTWGVMGIGMGFAVAAAVVTNKPVIAIEGDSAFGFSGMEVETICRYHLPVCIVVFNNNGVYRGTDVNASGGADVAPTVFVKGARYDKMMEAFGGVGVLASTPAELSAAMHAAIASGQPTLINAVIDETAGTESGRITMLNPQTAKKINSGN
;
A
#
# COMPACT_ATOMS: atom_id res chain seq x y z
N GLY A 1 -23.33 -7.47 8.63
CA GLY A 1 -23.80 -8.03 7.34
C GLY A 1 -23.07 -9.32 7.06
N LYS A 2 -23.72 -10.35 6.54
CA LYS A 2 -23.02 -11.58 6.13
C LYS A 2 -22.24 -11.27 4.84
N GLY A 3 -20.91 -11.24 4.94
CA GLY A 3 -20.04 -11.08 3.77
C GLY A 3 -20.27 -12.20 2.76
N LYS A 4 -19.94 -11.97 1.48
CA LYS A 4 -20.00 -13.02 0.45
C LYS A 4 -19.11 -14.19 0.86
N THR A 5 -19.65 -15.40 0.84
CA THR A 5 -18.88 -16.63 1.03
C THR A 5 -18.05 -16.90 -0.22
N TRP A 6 -16.74 -17.05 -0.07
CA TRP A 6 -15.83 -17.34 -1.18
C TRP A 6 -15.84 -18.84 -1.52
N GLY A 7 -16.25 -19.20 -2.75
CA GLY A 7 -16.16 -20.56 -3.29
C GLY A 7 -17.50 -21.30 -3.43
N ALA A 8 -17.42 -22.58 -3.82
CA ALA A 8 -18.58 -23.46 -3.97
C ALA A 8 -19.34 -23.65 -2.64
N PRO A 9 -20.62 -24.07 -2.65
CA PRO A 9 -21.50 -24.14 -1.46
C PRO A 9 -21.06 -25.06 -0.32
N GLN A 10 -19.94 -25.78 -0.47
CA GLN A 10 -19.39 -26.61 0.59
C GLN A 10 -18.63 -25.73 1.59
N ALA A 11 -18.92 -25.91 2.88
CA ALA A 11 -18.22 -25.20 3.94
C ALA A 11 -16.71 -25.43 3.83
N LYS A 12 -15.95 -24.34 3.72
CA LYS A 12 -14.49 -24.39 3.85
C LYS A 12 -14.17 -24.86 5.27
N GLN A 13 -13.22 -25.79 5.41
CA GLN A 13 -12.71 -26.18 6.72
C GLN A 13 -11.54 -25.27 7.10
N PHE A 14 -11.71 -24.52 8.17
CA PHE A 14 -10.69 -23.60 8.68
C PHE A 14 -9.88 -24.24 9.79
N ILE A 15 -8.56 -24.08 9.69
CA ILE A 15 -7.61 -24.25 10.78
C ILE A 15 -7.13 -22.86 11.12
N GLN A 16 -7.28 -22.43 12.38
CA GLN A 16 -6.90 -21.08 12.82
C GLN A 16 -5.94 -21.19 13.99
N ILE A 17 -4.77 -20.54 13.85
CA ILE A 17 -3.80 -20.34 14.94
C ILE A 17 -3.97 -18.90 15.41
N ASP A 18 -4.38 -18.73 16.66
CA ASP A 18 -4.49 -17.41 17.27
C ASP A 18 -4.18 -17.50 18.76
N ILE A 19 -3.56 -16.46 19.31
CA ILE A 19 -3.31 -16.40 20.75
C ILE A 19 -4.61 -16.07 21.51
N SER A 20 -5.56 -15.41 20.85
CA SER A 20 -6.85 -15.01 21.40
C SER A 20 -7.89 -16.11 21.21
N PRO A 21 -8.35 -16.78 22.29
CA PRO A 21 -9.39 -17.80 22.17
C PRO A 21 -10.73 -17.24 21.69
N THR A 22 -10.99 -15.95 21.92
CA THR A 22 -12.27 -15.32 21.56
C THR A 22 -12.39 -14.97 20.08
N GLU A 23 -11.30 -15.10 19.31
CA GLU A 23 -11.34 -14.89 17.86
C GLU A 23 -11.86 -16.12 17.11
N MET A 24 -11.86 -17.29 17.76
CA MET A 24 -12.43 -18.51 17.17
C MET A 24 -13.94 -18.32 16.96
N ASP A 25 -14.43 -18.78 15.81
CA ASP A 25 -15.84 -18.71 15.40
C ASP A 25 -16.42 -17.27 15.29
N SER A 26 -15.58 -16.23 15.29
CA SER A 26 -16.02 -14.82 15.18
C SER A 26 -16.78 -14.53 13.88
N ASN A 27 -16.45 -15.24 12.80
CA ASN A 27 -17.07 -15.09 11.49
C ASN A 27 -17.63 -16.38 10.87
N GLN A 28 -16.90 -17.49 10.98
CA GLN A 28 -17.26 -18.80 10.42
C GLN A 28 -16.79 -19.89 11.40
N PRO A 29 -17.48 -21.05 11.43
CA PRO A 29 -17.04 -22.18 12.26
C PRO A 29 -15.61 -22.63 11.93
N ILE A 30 -14.77 -22.79 12.95
CA ILE A 30 -13.38 -23.25 12.86
C ILE A 30 -13.32 -24.75 13.15
N ALA A 31 -12.84 -25.54 12.19
CA ALA A 31 -12.81 -27.00 12.29
C ALA A 31 -11.70 -27.53 13.21
N ALA A 32 -10.57 -26.81 13.31
CA ALA A 32 -9.46 -27.14 14.18
C ALA A 32 -8.83 -25.87 14.77
N PRO A 33 -9.37 -25.34 15.89
CA PRO A 33 -8.80 -24.16 16.56
C PRO A 33 -7.51 -24.53 17.30
N LEU A 34 -6.46 -23.74 17.09
CA LEU A 34 -5.16 -23.88 17.75
C LEU A 34 -4.89 -22.60 18.55
N VAL A 35 -5.28 -22.60 19.83
CA VAL A 35 -5.12 -21.44 20.72
C VAL A 35 -3.74 -21.45 21.34
N GLY A 36 -2.93 -20.43 21.04
CA GLY A 36 -1.57 -20.28 21.55
C GLY A 36 -0.75 -19.29 20.72
N ASP A 37 0.48 -19.00 21.16
CA ASP A 37 1.38 -18.19 20.34
C ASP A 37 1.74 -18.93 19.04
N ILE A 38 1.86 -18.18 17.95
CA ILE A 38 2.09 -18.74 16.60
C ILE A 38 3.35 -19.61 16.57
N GLY A 39 4.42 -19.21 17.27
CA GLY A 39 5.70 -19.92 17.26
C GLY A 39 5.58 -21.32 17.86
N SER A 40 4.98 -21.43 19.05
CA SER A 40 4.78 -22.72 19.73
C SER A 40 3.85 -23.63 18.95
N CYS A 41 2.73 -23.11 18.43
CA CYS A 41 1.78 -23.89 17.64
C CYS A 41 2.41 -24.42 16.35
N VAL A 42 3.10 -23.56 15.58
CA VAL A 42 3.78 -23.99 14.34
C VAL A 42 4.91 -24.98 14.64
N ALA A 43 5.68 -24.80 15.70
CA ALA A 43 6.72 -25.75 16.08
C ALA A 43 6.13 -27.13 16.44
N ALA A 44 4.97 -27.19 17.12
CA ALA A 44 4.28 -28.43 17.40
C ALA A 44 3.72 -29.09 16.12
N LEU A 45 3.15 -28.30 15.21
CA LEU A 45 2.69 -28.79 13.90
C LEU A 45 3.85 -29.41 13.10
N LEU A 46 4.99 -28.72 13.01
CA LEU A 46 6.18 -29.21 12.30
C LEU A 46 6.70 -30.53 12.89
N ARG A 47 6.75 -30.64 14.23
CA ARG A 47 7.10 -31.91 14.89
C ARG A 47 6.11 -33.03 14.58
N GLY A 48 4.82 -32.73 14.59
CA GLY A 48 3.76 -33.69 14.28
C GLY A 48 3.75 -34.13 12.82
N MET A 49 4.09 -33.22 11.89
CA MET A 49 4.20 -33.50 10.46
C MET A 49 5.39 -34.43 10.16
N GLY A 50 6.52 -34.24 10.84
CA GLY A 50 7.76 -34.96 10.56
C GLY A 50 8.27 -34.72 9.13
N SER A 51 9.16 -35.60 8.65
CA SER A 51 9.77 -35.47 7.32
C SER A 51 8.92 -36.03 6.17
N ASN A 52 7.94 -36.88 6.48
CA ASN A 52 7.21 -37.68 5.48
C ASN A 52 5.79 -37.17 5.26
N TRP A 53 5.47 -35.96 5.70
CA TRP A 53 4.16 -35.37 5.51
C TRP A 53 3.87 -35.19 4.01
N PRO A 54 2.70 -35.64 3.52
CA PRO A 54 2.38 -35.54 2.10
C PRO A 54 2.32 -34.08 1.66
N GLN A 55 2.97 -33.80 0.53
CA GLN A 55 2.86 -32.50 -0.12
C GLN A 55 1.44 -32.28 -0.65
N PRO A 56 1.00 -31.02 -0.80
CA PRO A 56 -0.24 -30.73 -1.53
C PRO A 56 -0.17 -31.30 -2.95
N SER A 57 -1.34 -31.59 -3.55
CA SER A 57 -1.38 -32.21 -4.87
C SER A 57 -0.67 -31.35 -5.92
N ALA A 58 0.12 -32.00 -6.79
CA ALA A 58 0.82 -31.32 -7.87
C ALA A 58 -0.14 -30.56 -8.80
N GLN A 59 -1.33 -31.11 -9.03
CA GLN A 59 -2.39 -30.46 -9.82
C GLN A 59 -2.83 -29.13 -9.18
N TRP A 60 -3.03 -29.09 -7.86
CA TRP A 60 -3.42 -27.86 -7.17
C TRP A 60 -2.30 -26.82 -7.21
N ILE A 61 -1.06 -27.23 -6.88
CA ILE A 61 0.11 -26.35 -6.91
C ILE A 61 0.30 -25.74 -8.31
N HIS A 62 0.22 -26.56 -9.36
CA HIS A 62 0.30 -26.10 -10.75
C HIS A 62 -0.82 -25.10 -11.06
N ALA A 63 -2.07 -25.41 -10.74
CA ALA A 63 -3.20 -24.54 -11.03
C ALA A 63 -3.11 -23.15 -10.34
N VAL A 64 -2.48 -23.08 -9.16
CA VAL A 64 -2.18 -21.81 -8.49
C VAL A 64 -1.02 -21.08 -9.17
N ALA A 65 0.06 -21.79 -9.50
CA ALA A 65 1.22 -21.23 -10.18
C ALA A 65 0.84 -20.63 -11.55
N GLU A 66 0.06 -21.34 -12.35
CA GLU A 66 -0.40 -20.88 -13.67
C GLU A 66 -1.19 -19.57 -13.57
N ARG A 67 -2.09 -19.45 -12.58
CA ARG A 67 -2.87 -18.21 -12.36
C ARG A 67 -1.99 -17.07 -11.89
N ARG A 68 -1.05 -17.34 -10.98
CA ARG A 68 -0.05 -16.36 -10.53
C ARG A 68 0.75 -15.84 -11.71
N ASP A 69 1.27 -16.73 -12.55
CA ASP A 69 2.16 -16.38 -13.66
C ASP A 69 1.43 -15.56 -14.74
N LYS A 70 0.18 -15.92 -15.06
CA LYS A 70 -0.68 -15.12 -15.94
C LYS A 70 -0.92 -13.71 -15.38
N ASN A 71 -1.20 -13.59 -14.09
CA ASN A 71 -1.42 -12.28 -13.45
C ASN A 71 -0.14 -11.44 -13.42
N GLN A 72 1.01 -12.05 -13.15
CA GLN A 72 2.31 -11.39 -13.16
C GLN A 72 2.69 -10.92 -14.58
N ALA A 73 2.46 -11.72 -15.61
CA ALA A 73 2.68 -11.32 -16.99
C ALA A 73 1.83 -10.10 -17.39
N LYS A 74 0.53 -10.12 -17.04
CA LYS A 74 -0.38 -8.98 -17.29
C LYS A 74 0.05 -7.72 -16.52
N MET A 75 0.51 -7.87 -15.28
CA MET A 75 1.06 -6.77 -14.50
C MET A 75 2.32 -6.21 -15.16
N ALA A 76 3.24 -7.06 -15.61
CA ALA A 76 4.48 -6.66 -16.27
C ALA A 76 4.21 -5.84 -17.55
N GLU A 77 3.25 -6.26 -18.38
CA GLU A 77 2.80 -5.48 -19.55
C GLU A 77 2.28 -4.09 -19.17
N THR A 78 1.61 -3.98 -18.03
CA THR A 78 1.09 -2.70 -17.54
C THR A 78 2.20 -1.81 -16.99
N LEU A 79 3.14 -2.38 -16.23
CA LEU A 79 4.30 -1.67 -15.66
C LEU A 79 5.31 -1.23 -16.73
N ALA A 80 5.36 -1.91 -17.87
CA ALA A 80 6.22 -1.53 -19.00
C ALA A 80 5.74 -0.25 -19.73
N LYS A 81 4.53 0.23 -19.45
CA LYS A 81 4.00 1.46 -20.04
C LYS A 81 4.57 2.68 -19.31
N ASN A 82 4.86 3.74 -20.06
CA ASN A 82 5.38 5.00 -19.53
C ASN A 82 4.49 6.19 -19.95
N PRO A 83 3.27 6.31 -19.41
CA PRO A 83 2.38 7.44 -19.70
C PRO A 83 2.94 8.75 -19.12
N SER A 84 2.51 9.87 -19.69
CA SER A 84 2.75 11.23 -19.19
C SER A 84 1.42 11.99 -19.13
N PRO A 85 0.98 12.50 -17.96
CA PRO A 85 1.61 12.37 -16.64
C PRO A 85 1.75 10.91 -16.17
N MET A 86 2.56 10.67 -15.13
CA MET A 86 2.65 9.32 -14.54
C MET A 86 1.28 8.85 -14.04
N ASN A 87 1.02 7.55 -14.09
CA ASN A 87 -0.08 6.96 -13.33
C ASN A 87 0.48 6.14 -12.17
N PHE A 88 -0.39 5.54 -11.35
CA PHE A 88 0.04 4.70 -10.22
C PHE A 88 0.98 3.57 -10.64
N HIS A 89 0.76 2.93 -11.80
CA HIS A 89 1.58 1.81 -12.26
C HIS A 89 2.98 2.25 -12.69
N SER A 90 3.12 3.32 -13.46
CA SER A 90 4.44 3.77 -13.92
C SER A 90 5.29 4.35 -12.79
N ALA A 91 4.67 5.10 -11.87
CA ALA A 91 5.36 5.57 -10.67
C ALA A 91 5.79 4.40 -9.76
N LEU A 92 4.88 3.45 -9.49
CA LEU A 92 5.19 2.30 -8.63
C LEU A 92 6.12 1.29 -9.30
N GLY A 93 6.15 1.21 -10.63
CA GLY A 93 7.15 0.43 -11.37
C GLY A 93 8.57 0.93 -11.10
N ALA A 94 8.77 2.25 -11.07
CA ALA A 94 10.05 2.86 -10.68
C ALA A 94 10.39 2.57 -9.21
N ILE A 95 9.45 2.83 -8.30
CA ILE A 95 9.62 2.60 -6.86
C ILE A 95 9.94 1.13 -6.55
N ARG A 96 9.30 0.18 -7.25
CA ARG A 96 9.49 -1.26 -7.07
C ARG A 96 10.95 -1.66 -7.21
N GLU A 97 11.65 -1.15 -8.22
CA GLU A 97 13.06 -1.46 -8.43
C GLU A 97 13.94 -0.81 -7.36
N VAL A 98 13.61 0.40 -6.88
CA VAL A 98 14.32 1.05 -5.76
C VAL A 98 14.17 0.23 -4.47
N ILE A 99 12.95 -0.23 -4.13
CA ILE A 99 12.71 -1.07 -2.95
C ILE A 99 13.45 -2.40 -3.06
N LYS A 100 13.42 -3.04 -4.25
CA LYS A 100 14.15 -4.28 -4.51
C LYS A 100 15.66 -4.15 -4.34
N ALA A 101 16.23 -3.00 -4.73
CA ALA A 101 17.64 -2.70 -4.50
C ALA A 101 17.96 -2.40 -3.02
N ASN A 102 16.94 -2.13 -2.19
CA ASN A 102 17.07 -1.75 -0.78
C ASN A 102 16.16 -2.59 0.13
N PRO A 103 16.30 -3.93 0.15
CA PRO A 103 15.34 -4.84 0.80
C PRO A 103 15.23 -4.65 2.32
N SER A 104 16.22 -4.00 2.93
CA SER A 104 16.26 -3.75 4.36
C SER A 104 15.55 -2.47 4.80
N ALA A 105 15.21 -1.57 3.86
CA ALA A 105 14.49 -0.34 4.13
C ALA A 105 13.07 -0.62 4.65
N ILE A 106 12.54 0.30 5.47
CA ILE A 106 11.17 0.21 5.95
C ILE A 106 10.26 0.93 4.96
N LEU A 107 9.19 0.28 4.53
CA LEU A 107 8.13 0.85 3.71
C LEU A 107 6.96 1.26 4.61
N VAL A 108 6.68 2.55 4.67
CA VAL A 108 5.41 3.09 5.19
C VAL A 108 4.49 3.39 4.01
N ASN A 109 3.20 3.10 4.13
CA ASN A 109 2.28 3.31 3.01
C ASN A 109 0.83 3.57 3.44
N GLU A 110 0.25 4.67 2.96
CA GLU A 110 -1.16 5.00 3.16
C GLU A 110 -1.79 5.73 1.95
N GLY A 111 -3.12 5.85 1.98
CA GLY A 111 -3.96 6.34 0.89
C GLY A 111 -5.04 5.33 0.48
N ALA A 112 -5.66 5.56 -0.67
CA ALA A 112 -6.61 4.63 -1.27
C ALA A 112 -5.97 3.92 -2.47
N ASN A 113 -5.92 4.59 -3.63
CA ASN A 113 -5.25 4.06 -4.81
C ASN A 113 -3.75 3.85 -4.54
N THR A 114 -3.09 4.83 -3.92
CA THR A 114 -1.67 4.72 -3.50
C THR A 114 -1.43 3.50 -2.63
N LEU A 115 -2.29 3.22 -1.65
CA LEU A 115 -2.19 2.05 -0.78
C LEU A 115 -2.37 0.73 -1.54
N ASP A 116 -3.46 0.60 -2.30
CA ASP A 116 -3.84 -0.65 -2.97
C ASP A 116 -2.89 -1.04 -4.08
N PHE A 117 -2.46 -0.05 -4.89
CA PHE A 117 -1.49 -0.29 -5.95
C PHE A 117 -0.11 -0.60 -5.36
N THR A 118 0.35 0.14 -4.35
CA THR A 118 1.63 -0.15 -3.69
C THR A 118 1.66 -1.56 -3.13
N ARG A 119 0.62 -1.97 -2.38
CA ARG A 119 0.50 -3.33 -1.82
C ARG A 119 0.54 -4.44 -2.87
N SER A 120 0.14 -4.13 -4.11
CA SER A 120 0.06 -5.12 -5.19
C SER A 120 1.29 -5.15 -6.11
N ILE A 121 2.05 -4.06 -6.16
CA ILE A 121 3.15 -3.86 -7.11
C ILE A 121 4.51 -3.95 -6.41
N VAL A 122 4.61 -3.46 -5.18
CA VAL A 122 5.88 -3.39 -4.44
C VAL A 122 6.05 -4.66 -3.60
N ASP A 123 6.97 -5.51 -4.04
CA ASP A 123 7.35 -6.74 -3.33
C ASP A 123 8.16 -6.40 -2.06
N MET A 124 7.95 -7.16 -0.99
CA MET A 124 8.75 -7.08 0.25
C MET A 124 9.68 -8.29 0.35
N TYR A 125 10.96 -8.04 0.64
CA TYR A 125 12.02 -9.06 0.63
C TYR A 125 12.48 -9.49 2.03
N GLU A 126 12.15 -8.73 3.07
CA GLU A 126 12.40 -9.04 4.48
C GLU A 126 11.09 -8.92 5.29
N PRO A 127 10.93 -9.71 6.38
CA PRO A 127 9.75 -9.62 7.24
C PRO A 127 9.71 -8.29 8.02
N ARG A 128 8.50 -7.86 8.39
CA ARG A 128 8.26 -6.65 9.22
C ARG A 128 8.84 -5.37 8.63
N LYS A 129 8.86 -5.27 7.29
CA LYS A 129 9.30 -4.07 6.56
C LYS A 129 8.18 -3.17 6.08
N ARG A 130 6.95 -3.69 5.99
CA ARG A 130 5.79 -2.91 5.56
C ARG A 130 4.97 -2.51 6.78
N LEU A 131 4.67 -1.23 6.89
CA LEU A 131 3.76 -0.63 7.86
C LEU A 131 2.70 0.15 7.07
N ASP A 132 1.42 -0.15 7.27
CA ASP A 132 0.34 0.55 6.57
C ASP A 132 -0.85 0.81 7.50
N VAL A 133 -1.95 1.28 6.91
CA VAL A 133 -3.18 1.77 7.54
C VAL A 133 -3.89 0.77 8.47
N GLY A 134 -3.47 -0.50 8.44
CA GLY A 134 -3.93 -1.55 9.33
C GLY A 134 -5.42 -1.86 9.24
N THR A 135 -5.96 -2.49 10.30
CA THR A 135 -7.33 -3.00 10.35
C THR A 135 -8.40 -1.92 10.19
N TRP A 136 -8.15 -0.71 10.68
CA TRP A 136 -9.10 0.41 10.62
C TRP A 136 -8.96 1.30 9.39
N GLY A 137 -7.97 1.07 8.53
CA GLY A 137 -7.79 1.89 7.34
C GLY A 137 -7.51 3.36 7.67
N VAL A 138 -6.72 3.62 8.72
CA VAL A 138 -6.47 4.98 9.22
C VAL A 138 -5.56 5.75 8.27
N MET A 139 -6.00 6.93 7.83
CA MET A 139 -5.12 7.93 7.19
C MET A 139 -4.47 8.79 8.28
N GLY A 140 -3.18 9.07 8.16
CA GLY A 140 -2.39 9.83 9.13
C GLY A 140 -1.46 8.99 10.00
N ILE A 141 -1.30 7.69 9.70
CA ILE A 141 -0.25 6.88 10.34
C ILE A 141 1.12 7.17 9.74
N GLY A 142 1.18 7.74 8.53
CA GLY A 142 2.35 7.87 7.68
C GLY A 142 3.59 8.37 8.42
N MET A 143 3.60 9.66 8.80
CA MET A 143 4.82 10.26 9.36
C MET A 143 5.17 9.70 10.75
N GLY A 144 4.18 9.38 11.58
CA GLY A 144 4.41 8.78 12.90
C GLY A 144 5.07 7.40 12.81
N PHE A 145 4.59 6.55 11.90
CA PHE A 145 5.22 5.26 11.62
C PHE A 145 6.61 5.43 11.02
N ALA A 146 6.82 6.41 10.15
CA ALA A 146 8.13 6.66 9.55
C ALA A 146 9.17 7.08 10.60
N VAL A 147 8.82 7.99 11.51
CA VAL A 147 9.68 8.40 12.63
C VAL A 147 10.02 7.20 13.51
N ALA A 148 9.02 6.45 13.96
CA ALA A 148 9.23 5.29 14.84
C ALA A 148 10.12 4.22 14.16
N ALA A 149 9.86 3.92 12.89
CA ALA A 149 10.65 2.98 12.11
C ALA A 149 12.12 3.41 11.98
N ALA A 150 12.37 4.67 11.64
CA ALA A 150 13.73 5.21 11.51
C ALA A 150 14.48 5.11 12.85
N VAL A 151 13.83 5.52 13.95
CA VAL A 151 14.44 5.55 15.29
C VAL A 151 14.73 4.14 15.81
N VAL A 152 13.76 3.22 15.73
CA VAL A 152 13.90 1.88 16.32
C VAL A 152 14.83 0.99 15.50
N THR A 153 14.86 1.16 14.18
CA THR A 153 15.63 0.26 13.30
C THR A 153 16.97 0.83 12.88
N ASN A 154 17.15 2.16 12.94
CA ASN A 154 18.29 2.87 12.37
C ASN A 154 18.53 2.52 10.88
N LYS A 155 17.45 2.29 10.13
CA LYS A 155 17.46 2.00 8.69
C LYS A 155 16.73 3.08 7.90
N PRO A 156 17.01 3.24 6.59
CA PRO A 156 16.24 4.12 5.73
C PRO A 156 14.75 3.75 5.74
N VAL A 157 13.90 4.78 5.68
CA VAL A 157 12.45 4.64 5.57
C VAL A 157 12.00 5.27 4.27
N ILE A 158 11.13 4.57 3.54
CA ILE A 158 10.45 5.07 2.35
C ILE A 158 8.97 5.13 2.69
N ALA A 159 8.39 6.32 2.69
CA ALA A 159 6.97 6.54 2.95
C ALA A 159 6.25 6.86 1.63
N ILE A 160 5.32 6.00 1.18
CA ILE A 160 4.56 6.19 -0.05
C ILE A 160 3.14 6.60 0.31
N GLU A 161 2.85 7.88 0.09
CA GLU A 161 1.70 8.57 0.65
C GLU A 161 0.76 9.05 -0.47
N GLY A 162 -0.54 8.80 -0.37
CA GLY A 162 -1.50 9.60 -1.14
C GLY A 162 -1.52 11.04 -0.63
N ASP A 163 -1.68 12.03 -1.51
CA ASP A 163 -1.70 13.45 -1.12
C ASP A 163 -2.71 13.78 0.00
N SER A 164 -3.90 13.19 -0.03
CA SER A 164 -4.88 13.30 1.05
C SER A 164 -4.40 12.67 2.34
N ALA A 165 -3.76 11.50 2.28
CA ALA A 165 -3.32 10.77 3.46
C ALA A 165 -2.18 11.52 4.15
N PHE A 166 -1.20 11.98 3.36
CA PHE A 166 -0.11 12.85 3.81
C PHE A 166 -0.62 14.06 4.60
N GLY A 167 -1.72 14.70 4.16
CA GLY A 167 -2.30 15.85 4.84
C GLY A 167 -2.68 15.62 6.32
N PHE A 168 -2.94 14.38 6.73
CA PHE A 168 -3.29 14.06 8.13
C PHE A 168 -2.09 14.08 9.09
N SER A 169 -0.87 13.89 8.59
CA SER A 169 0.35 13.84 9.41
C SER A 169 1.51 14.68 8.88
N GLY A 170 1.31 15.45 7.80
CA GLY A 170 2.38 16.12 7.05
C GLY A 170 3.19 17.14 7.85
N MET A 171 2.64 17.72 8.92
CA MET A 171 3.41 18.63 9.79
C MET A 171 4.60 17.96 10.48
N GLU A 172 4.58 16.63 10.63
CA GLU A 172 5.70 15.85 11.18
C GLU A 172 6.90 15.76 10.23
N VAL A 173 6.81 16.33 9.03
CA VAL A 173 7.99 16.63 8.20
C VAL A 173 9.00 17.47 9.00
N GLU A 174 8.54 18.43 9.82
CA GLU A 174 9.41 19.18 10.74
C GLU A 174 10.12 18.24 11.73
N THR A 175 9.39 17.29 12.32
CA THR A 175 9.95 16.30 13.26
C THR A 175 11.03 15.45 12.60
N ILE A 176 10.78 14.96 11.38
CA ILE A 176 11.76 14.19 10.60
C ILE A 176 13.03 15.02 10.36
N CYS A 177 12.89 16.29 9.98
CA CYS A 177 14.01 17.21 9.78
C CYS A 177 14.79 17.49 11.06
N ARG A 178 14.10 17.85 12.14
CA ARG A 178 14.71 18.20 13.43
C ARG A 178 15.55 17.06 14.00
N TYR A 179 15.13 15.81 13.79
CA TYR A 179 15.90 14.63 14.19
C TYR A 179 16.86 14.09 13.12
N HIS A 180 16.94 14.73 11.94
CA HIS A 180 17.78 14.32 10.82
C HIS A 180 17.57 12.84 10.42
N LEU A 181 16.31 12.38 10.41
CA LEU A 181 16.01 10.98 10.16
C LEU A 181 16.11 10.63 8.66
N PRO A 182 16.60 9.44 8.30
CA PRO A 182 16.77 9.00 6.91
C PRO A 182 15.45 8.55 6.29
N VAL A 183 14.51 9.50 6.15
CA VAL A 183 13.17 9.26 5.61
C VAL A 183 13.02 9.91 4.24
N CYS A 184 12.70 9.09 3.25
CA CYS A 184 12.31 9.49 1.90
C CYS A 184 10.78 9.39 1.77
N ILE A 185 10.09 10.52 1.80
CA ILE A 185 8.65 10.60 1.60
C ILE A 185 8.38 10.78 0.11
N VAL A 186 7.46 10.00 -0.46
CA VAL A 186 6.99 10.11 -1.83
C VAL A 186 5.48 10.37 -1.78
N VAL A 187 5.08 11.61 -2.06
CA VAL A 187 3.67 12.01 -2.14
C VAL A 187 3.17 11.78 -3.56
N PHE A 188 2.19 10.90 -3.71
CA PHE A 188 1.46 10.69 -4.96
C PHE A 188 0.41 11.79 -5.08
N ASN A 189 0.75 12.82 -5.85
CA ASN A 189 -0.06 14.02 -6.01
C ASN A 189 -0.93 13.90 -7.26
N ASN A 190 -2.14 13.37 -7.07
CA ASN A 190 -3.20 13.30 -8.08
C ASN A 190 -4.30 14.36 -7.84
N ASN A 191 -3.99 15.38 -7.04
CA ASN A 191 -4.82 16.54 -6.70
C ASN A 191 -6.14 16.20 -5.99
N GLY A 192 -6.22 15.14 -5.18
CA GLY A 192 -7.46 14.84 -4.47
C GLY A 192 -7.63 13.45 -3.87
N VAL A 193 -8.71 13.31 -3.11
CA VAL A 193 -9.19 12.03 -2.58
C VAL A 193 -9.67 11.16 -3.74
N TYR A 194 -8.94 10.07 -3.99
CA TYR A 194 -9.11 9.15 -5.14
C TYR A 194 -8.75 9.75 -6.50
N ARG A 195 -9.23 10.95 -6.83
CA ARG A 195 -9.03 11.65 -8.10
C ARG A 195 -9.16 13.17 -7.91
N GLY A 196 -8.52 13.94 -8.77
CA GLY A 196 -8.53 15.41 -8.73
C GLY A 196 -9.49 16.08 -9.71
N THR A 197 -10.42 15.31 -10.30
CA THR A 197 -11.25 15.76 -11.45
C THR A 197 -12.73 15.94 -11.15
N ASP A 198 -13.17 15.66 -9.92
CA ASP A 198 -14.59 15.75 -9.60
C ASP A 198 -15.08 17.19 -9.69
N VAL A 199 -16.33 17.35 -10.10
CA VAL A 199 -16.98 18.66 -10.25
C VAL A 199 -18.06 18.85 -9.21
N ASN A 200 -18.30 20.10 -8.83
CA ASN A 200 -19.39 20.43 -7.92
C ASN A 200 -20.74 20.09 -8.57
N ALA A 201 -21.45 19.12 -7.98
CA ALA A 201 -22.72 18.63 -8.51
C ALA A 201 -23.83 19.70 -8.54
N SER A 202 -23.71 20.77 -7.76
CA SER A 202 -24.65 21.91 -7.79
C SER A 202 -24.41 22.87 -8.95
N GLY A 203 -23.26 22.76 -9.64
CA GLY A 203 -22.83 23.71 -10.67
C GLY A 203 -22.35 25.06 -10.13
N GLY A 204 -22.23 25.21 -8.80
CA GLY A 204 -21.70 26.41 -8.15
C GLY A 204 -20.17 26.57 -8.31
N ALA A 205 -19.65 27.70 -7.85
CA ALA A 205 -18.23 28.05 -7.95
C ALA A 205 -17.32 27.30 -6.96
N ASP A 206 -17.89 26.66 -5.93
CA ASP A 206 -17.11 25.90 -4.95
C ASP A 206 -16.46 24.67 -5.58
N VAL A 207 -15.28 24.29 -5.09
CA VAL A 207 -14.58 23.06 -5.50
C VAL A 207 -15.34 21.81 -5.03
N ALA A 208 -15.18 20.70 -5.75
CA ALA A 208 -15.75 19.43 -5.32
C ALA A 208 -15.10 18.94 -4.01
N PRO A 209 -15.83 18.22 -3.13
CA PRO A 209 -15.32 17.79 -1.83
C PRO A 209 -14.06 16.92 -1.85
N THR A 210 -13.77 16.28 -2.98
CA THR A 210 -12.64 15.37 -3.19
C THR A 210 -11.44 16.03 -3.87
N VAL A 211 -11.57 17.29 -4.34
CA VAL A 211 -10.54 17.95 -5.15
C VAL A 211 -9.70 18.91 -4.31
N PHE A 212 -8.38 18.84 -4.51
CA PHE A 212 -7.40 19.70 -3.84
C PHE A 212 -6.81 20.75 -4.79
N VAL A 213 -5.93 21.59 -4.24
CA VAL A 213 -5.21 22.63 -4.99
C VAL A 213 -4.33 21.99 -6.06
N LYS A 214 -4.65 22.25 -7.34
CA LYS A 214 -3.89 21.72 -8.47
C LYS A 214 -2.45 22.23 -8.45
N GLY A 215 -1.50 21.31 -8.61
CA GLY A 215 -0.08 21.64 -8.65
C GLY A 215 0.50 22.05 -7.29
N ALA A 216 -0.14 21.64 -6.18
CA ALA A 216 0.40 21.80 -4.84
C ALA A 216 1.86 21.29 -4.75
N ARG A 217 2.73 22.07 -4.09
CA ARG A 217 4.17 21.83 -4.02
C ARG A 217 4.58 21.29 -2.64
N TYR A 218 4.22 20.04 -2.36
CA TYR A 218 4.56 19.37 -1.09
C TYR A 218 6.08 19.30 -0.86
N ASP A 219 6.85 19.18 -1.93
CA ASP A 219 8.32 19.22 -1.90
C ASP A 219 8.87 20.50 -1.22
N LYS A 220 8.21 21.64 -1.42
CA LYS A 220 8.59 22.91 -0.77
C LYS A 220 8.33 22.93 0.74
N MET A 221 7.43 22.09 1.24
CA MET A 221 7.21 21.96 2.68
C MET A 221 8.44 21.36 3.38
N MET A 222 9.12 20.41 2.74
CA MET A 222 10.36 19.82 3.25
C MET A 222 11.50 20.85 3.27
N GLU A 223 11.62 21.66 2.22
CA GLU A 223 12.61 22.75 2.13
C GLU A 223 12.44 23.77 3.26
N ALA A 224 11.19 24.08 3.64
CA ALA A 224 10.88 25.04 4.70
C ALA A 224 11.47 24.64 6.07
N PHE A 225 11.71 23.35 6.30
CA PHE A 225 12.30 22.81 7.53
C PHE A 225 13.75 22.35 7.35
N GLY A 226 14.38 22.68 6.22
CA GLY A 226 15.80 22.39 5.95
C GLY A 226 16.09 21.01 5.38
N GLY A 227 15.07 20.25 4.98
CA GLY A 227 15.25 18.99 4.25
C GLY A 227 15.33 19.20 2.72
N VAL A 228 15.32 18.10 1.97
CA VAL A 228 15.42 18.10 0.51
C VAL A 228 14.02 17.95 -0.13
N GLY A 229 13.60 18.97 -0.89
CA GLY A 229 12.39 18.89 -1.73
C GLY A 229 12.71 18.51 -3.16
N VAL A 230 11.96 17.57 -3.75
CA VAL A 230 12.07 17.24 -5.18
C VAL A 230 10.68 17.16 -5.82
N LEU A 231 10.49 17.80 -6.98
CA LEU A 231 9.33 17.58 -7.83
C LEU A 231 9.71 16.55 -8.91
N ALA A 232 8.96 15.45 -9.01
CA ALA A 232 9.18 14.41 -10.00
C ALA A 232 7.95 14.24 -10.90
N SER A 233 8.14 14.43 -12.20
CA SER A 233 7.08 14.35 -13.21
C SER A 233 7.19 13.10 -14.11
N THR A 234 8.32 12.39 -14.05
CA THR A 234 8.57 11.16 -14.80
C THR A 234 9.09 10.03 -13.90
N PRO A 235 8.95 8.75 -14.30
CA PRO A 235 9.49 7.63 -13.51
C PRO A 235 11.02 7.68 -13.36
N ALA A 236 11.73 8.25 -14.33
CA ALA A 236 13.17 8.42 -14.28
C ALA A 236 13.58 9.45 -13.23
N GLU A 237 12.90 10.60 -13.17
CA GLU A 237 13.11 11.63 -12.14
C GLU A 237 12.78 11.07 -10.75
N LEU A 238 11.67 10.35 -10.60
CA LEU A 238 11.27 9.72 -9.36
C LEU A 238 12.33 8.72 -8.86
N SER A 239 12.78 7.82 -9.74
CA SER A 239 13.81 6.84 -9.42
C SER A 239 15.12 7.52 -9.00
N ALA A 240 15.59 8.51 -9.76
CA ALA A 240 16.81 9.24 -9.45
C ALA A 240 16.72 9.97 -8.09
N ALA A 241 15.59 10.61 -7.81
CA ALA A 241 15.35 11.31 -6.55
C ALA A 241 15.35 10.36 -5.35
N MET A 242 14.70 9.20 -5.47
CA MET A 242 14.70 8.20 -4.39
C MET A 242 16.08 7.60 -4.14
N HIS A 243 16.83 7.29 -5.20
CA HIS A 243 18.22 6.83 -5.05
C HIS A 243 19.09 7.88 -4.34
N ALA A 244 18.95 9.16 -4.70
CA ALA A 244 19.65 10.24 -4.04
C ALA A 244 19.25 10.38 -2.56
N ALA A 245 17.95 10.30 -2.24
CA ALA A 245 17.44 10.38 -0.87
C ALA A 245 17.97 9.26 0.03
N ILE A 246 17.94 8.02 -0.47
CA ILE A 246 18.44 6.85 0.28
C ILE A 246 19.95 6.94 0.48
N ALA A 247 20.70 7.36 -0.56
CA ALA A 247 22.15 7.48 -0.49
C ALA A 247 22.61 8.61 0.43
N SER A 248 21.91 9.74 0.45
CA SER A 248 22.24 10.88 1.30
C SER A 248 21.84 10.65 2.76
N GLY A 249 20.81 9.84 3.01
CA GLY A 249 20.20 9.68 4.33
C GLY A 249 19.54 10.96 4.85
N GLN A 250 19.33 11.95 3.99
CA GLN A 250 18.70 13.21 4.39
C GLN A 250 17.17 13.11 4.37
N PRO A 251 16.48 13.80 5.30
CA PRO A 251 15.04 14.06 5.19
C PRO A 251 14.68 14.57 3.80
N THR A 252 13.91 13.78 3.05
CA THR A 252 13.60 14.09 1.65
C THR A 252 12.12 13.91 1.38
N LEU A 253 11.49 14.86 0.68
CA LEU A 253 10.11 14.75 0.19
C LEU A 253 10.08 14.92 -1.32
N ILE A 254 9.67 13.86 -2.01
CA ILE A 254 9.47 13.80 -3.44
C ILE A 254 7.98 13.96 -3.74
N ASN A 255 7.61 15.06 -4.37
CA ASN A 255 6.27 15.31 -4.88
C ASN A 255 6.15 14.68 -6.27
N ALA A 256 5.53 13.50 -6.35
CA ALA A 256 5.35 12.76 -7.59
C ALA A 256 4.05 13.20 -8.27
N VAL A 257 4.15 13.78 -9.46
CA VAL A 257 2.98 14.21 -10.25
C VAL A 257 2.28 12.97 -10.82
N ILE A 258 1.04 12.74 -10.38
CA ILE A 258 0.21 11.64 -10.84
C ILE A 258 -0.99 12.19 -11.62
N ASP A 259 -1.36 11.54 -12.72
CA ASP A 259 -2.54 11.84 -13.51
C ASP A 259 -3.79 11.82 -12.62
N GLU A 260 -4.46 12.98 -12.52
CA GLU A 260 -5.65 13.18 -11.68
C GLU A 260 -6.84 12.33 -12.09
N THR A 261 -6.84 11.76 -13.30
CA THR A 261 -7.87 10.84 -13.82
C THR A 261 -7.59 9.37 -13.48
N ALA A 262 -6.37 9.01 -13.08
CA ALA A 262 -5.92 7.62 -13.01
C ALA A 262 -6.53 6.80 -11.85
N GLY A 263 -7.12 7.47 -10.86
CA GLY A 263 -7.65 6.83 -9.66
C GLY A 263 -9.10 6.38 -9.78
N THR A 264 -9.41 5.29 -9.08
CA THR A 264 -10.77 4.78 -8.87
C THR A 264 -11.28 5.16 -7.49
N GLU A 265 -12.54 5.60 -7.41
CA GLU A 265 -13.19 5.92 -6.14
C GLU A 265 -13.12 4.72 -5.18
N SER A 266 -12.61 4.92 -3.97
CA SER A 266 -12.41 3.87 -2.97
C SER A 266 -11.47 2.72 -3.40
N GLY A 267 -10.57 2.92 -4.37
CA GLY A 267 -9.54 1.93 -4.73
C GLY A 267 -10.13 0.57 -5.11
N ARG A 268 -9.77 -0.50 -4.38
CA ARG A 268 -10.31 -1.86 -4.55
C ARG A 268 -11.51 -2.18 -3.68
N ILE A 269 -11.88 -1.33 -2.71
CA ILE A 269 -13.06 -1.56 -1.86
C ILE A 269 -14.36 -1.05 -2.50
N THR A 270 -14.30 -0.40 -3.66
CA THR A 270 -15.47 0.07 -4.42
C THR A 270 -16.52 -1.04 -4.63
N MET A 271 -16.08 -2.28 -4.82
CA MET A 271 -16.97 -3.43 -5.02
C MET A 271 -17.73 -3.85 -3.75
N LEU A 272 -17.34 -3.33 -2.59
CA LEU A 272 -18.00 -3.54 -1.30
C LEU A 272 -19.07 -2.47 -1.01
N ASN A 273 -19.11 -1.39 -1.80
CA ASN A 273 -20.19 -0.40 -1.71
C ASN A 273 -21.51 -1.00 -2.24
N PRO A 274 -22.58 -1.07 -1.41
CA PRO A 274 -23.87 -1.64 -1.81
C PRO A 274 -24.51 -0.95 -3.03
N GLN A 275 -24.23 0.35 -3.24
CA GLN A 275 -24.80 1.12 -4.34
C GLN A 275 -24.08 0.84 -5.66
N THR A 276 -22.77 0.67 -5.64
CA THR A 276 -21.98 0.35 -6.85
C THR A 276 -22.19 -1.10 -7.29
N ALA A 277 -22.38 -2.03 -6.34
CA ALA A 277 -22.74 -3.41 -6.63
C ALA A 277 -24.08 -3.54 -7.39
N LYS A 278 -25.02 -2.59 -7.21
CA LYS A 278 -26.27 -2.53 -8.00
C LYS A 278 -26.02 -2.08 -9.44
N LYS A 279 -25.15 -1.09 -9.67
CA LYS A 279 -24.84 -0.59 -11.03
C LYS A 279 -24.14 -1.65 -11.90
N ILE A 280 -23.19 -2.39 -11.33
CA ILE A 280 -22.47 -3.47 -12.06
C ILE A 280 -23.43 -4.61 -12.46
N ASN A 281 -24.42 -4.93 -11.62
CA ASN A 281 -25.40 -5.97 -11.91
C ASN A 281 -26.55 -5.50 -12.82
N SER A 282 -26.70 -4.19 -13.07
CA SER A 282 -27.76 -3.65 -13.94
C SER A 282 -27.33 -3.42 -15.39
N GLY A 283 -26.08 -3.74 -15.76
CA GLY A 283 -25.64 -3.72 -17.16
C GLY A 283 -25.73 -2.36 -17.86
N ASN A 284 -25.58 -1.25 -17.12
CA ASN A 284 -25.39 0.10 -17.66
C ASN A 284 -24.02 0.63 -17.27
#